data_AF-K1TZ72-F1
#
_entry.id   AF-K1TZ72-F1
#
_cell.length_a   1.000
_cell.length_b   1.000
_cell.length_c   1.000
_cell.angle_alpha   90.00
_cell.angle_beta   90.00
_cell.angle_gamma   90.00
#
_symmetry.space_group_name_H-M   'P 1'
#
loop_
_entity.id
_entity.type
_entity.pdbx_description
1 polymer ?
#
loop_
_entity_poly.entity_id
_entity_poly.type
_entity_poly.pdbx_seq_one_letter_code
_entity_poly.pdbx_strand_id
1 'polypeptide(L)'
;RTLTPDTVQYVGIASDEPVRLRRLQKNQVSLLEKYHYTEEDAKQLCQTAGLLSPVYAFTDRGGCWFCPNAKRKELRHLYDHHPELWARMLELQAMPGKVSEKFNRTERFSDIDAAFRKEDALCQKAA
;
A
#
# COMPACT_ATOMS: atom_id res chain seq x y z
N ARG A 1 14.47 13.70 17.68
CA ARG A 1 14.45 15.08 17.15
C ARG A 1 13.12 15.68 17.58
N THR A 2 13.11 16.68 18.44
CA THR A 2 11.86 17.30 18.94
C THR A 2 11.56 18.51 18.06
N LEU A 3 10.36 18.58 17.51
CA LEU A 3 9.91 19.75 16.75
C LEU A 3 9.74 20.94 17.70
N THR A 4 9.80 22.15 17.16
CA THR A 4 9.61 23.36 17.98
C THR A 4 8.16 23.41 18.50
N PRO A 5 7.91 24.01 19.68
CA PRO A 5 6.58 24.03 20.28
C PRO A 5 5.48 24.68 19.42
N ASP A 6 5.86 25.56 18.50
CA ASP A 6 5.02 26.27 17.53
C ASP A 6 4.79 25.49 16.22
N THR A 7 5.38 24.29 16.07
CA THR A 7 5.19 23.48 14.87
C THR A 7 3.76 22.94 14.77
N VAL A 8 3.05 23.33 13.72
CA VAL A 8 1.75 22.76 13.33
C VAL A 8 1.95 21.59 12.36
N GLN A 9 1.31 20.47 12.63
CA GLN A 9 1.30 19.30 11.76
C GLN A 9 -0.05 19.17 11.06
N TYR A 10 -0.05 19.23 9.73
CA TYR A 10 -1.24 18.94 8.94
C TYR A 10 -1.32 17.46 8.65
N VAL A 11 -2.48 16.86 8.93
CA VAL A 11 -2.74 15.43 8.74
C VAL A 11 -3.95 15.22 7.84
N GLY A 12 -3.92 14.19 7.01
CA GLY A 12 -5.07 13.78 6.20
C GLY A 12 -5.93 12.77 6.97
N ILE A 13 -6.82 13.26 7.83
CA ILE A 13 -7.81 12.43 8.54
C ILE A 13 -9.19 12.98 8.19
N ALA A 14 -9.99 12.22 7.47
CA ALA A 14 -11.28 12.68 6.98
C ALA A 14 -12.29 12.93 8.11
N SER A 15 -13.33 13.72 7.80
CA SER A 15 -14.38 14.11 8.74
C SER A 15 -15.20 12.91 9.26
N ASP A 16 -15.26 11.84 8.49
CA ASP A 16 -15.92 10.57 8.78
C ASP A 16 -15.01 9.54 9.48
N GLU A 17 -13.84 9.95 9.96
CA GLU A 17 -12.91 9.12 10.75
C GLU A 17 -12.87 9.49 12.25
N PRO A 18 -13.99 9.45 13.01
CA PRO A 18 -14.11 10.04 14.34
C PRO A 18 -13.17 9.41 15.38
N VAL A 19 -12.82 8.12 15.20
CA VAL A 19 -11.87 7.44 16.09
C VAL A 19 -10.46 8.01 15.95
N ARG A 20 -10.03 8.35 14.73
CA ARG A 20 -8.71 8.91 14.47
C ARG A 20 -8.66 10.39 14.84
N LEU A 21 -9.73 11.14 14.59
CA LEU A 21 -9.86 12.55 14.99
C LEU A 21 -9.73 12.74 16.50
N ARG A 22 -10.33 11.85 17.31
CA ARG A 22 -10.17 11.88 18.78
C ARG A 22 -8.74 11.68 19.28
N ARG A 23 -7.84 11.16 18.44
CA ARG A 23 -6.43 10.91 18.79
C ARG A 23 -5.50 12.06 18.37
N LEU A 24 -6.04 13.12 17.77
CA LEU A 24 -5.25 14.28 17.36
C LEU A 24 -4.56 14.93 18.56
N GLN A 25 -3.29 15.25 18.39
CA GLN A 25 -2.54 16.04 19.36
C GLN A 25 -2.87 17.53 19.19
N LYS A 26 -2.60 18.35 20.21
CA LYS A 26 -2.92 19.79 20.21
C LYS A 26 -2.30 20.56 19.03
N ASN A 27 -1.17 20.10 18.52
CA ASN A 27 -0.46 20.72 17.40
C ASN A 27 -0.78 20.06 16.05
N GLN A 28 -1.75 19.15 15.99
CA GLN A 28 -2.19 18.50 14.76
C GLN A 28 -3.51 19.07 14.28
N VAL A 29 -3.58 19.35 12.98
CA VAL A 29 -4.77 19.89 12.32
C VAL A 29 -5.11 18.98 11.16
N SER A 30 -6.32 18.43 11.15
CA SER A 30 -6.85 17.83 9.92
C SER A 30 -7.53 18.89 9.07
N LEU A 31 -7.03 19.09 7.86
CA LEU A 31 -7.69 19.98 6.90
C LEU A 31 -9.00 19.39 6.39
N LEU A 32 -9.06 18.07 6.25
CA LEU A 32 -10.27 17.39 5.80
C LEU A 32 -11.40 17.54 6.83
N GLU A 33 -11.09 17.40 8.12
CA GLU A 33 -12.09 17.67 9.18
C GLU A 33 -12.48 19.15 9.23
N LYS A 34 -11.50 20.07 9.18
CA LYS A 34 -11.74 21.52 9.21
C LYS A 34 -12.69 22.00 8.11
N TYR A 35 -12.64 21.37 6.93
CA TYR A 35 -13.48 21.71 5.79
C TYR A 35 -14.62 20.71 5.57
N HIS A 36 -14.85 19.78 6.50
CA HIS A 36 -15.91 18.76 6.47
C HIS A 36 -15.85 17.78 5.29
N TYR A 37 -14.66 17.46 4.78
CA TYR A 37 -14.44 16.48 3.71
C TYR A 37 -14.35 15.06 4.27
N THR A 38 -15.16 14.15 3.69
CA THR A 38 -15.05 12.69 3.89
C THR A 38 -13.90 12.10 3.07
N GLU A 39 -13.61 10.80 3.25
CA GLU A 39 -12.64 10.09 2.39
C GLU A 39 -13.06 10.12 0.91
N GLU A 40 -14.36 9.97 0.63
CA GLU A 40 -14.87 9.99 -0.75
C GLU A 40 -14.80 11.41 -1.35
N ASP A 41 -15.09 12.45 -0.56
CA ASP A 41 -14.93 13.84 -1.03
C ASP A 41 -13.46 14.13 -1.37
N ALA A 42 -12.53 13.68 -0.53
CA ALA A 42 -11.10 13.86 -0.75
C ALA A 42 -10.65 13.14 -2.03
N LYS A 43 -11.16 11.93 -2.28
CA LYS A 43 -10.90 11.15 -3.50
C LYS A 43 -11.46 11.84 -4.73
N GLN A 44 -12.70 12.31 -4.69
CA GLN A 44 -13.33 13.04 -5.79
C GLN A 44 -12.59 14.35 -6.09
N LEU A 45 -12.15 15.07 -5.05
CA LEU A 45 -11.33 16.27 -5.21
C LEU A 45 -10.01 15.96 -5.91
N CYS A 46 -9.31 14.90 -5.49
CA CYS A 46 -8.09 14.45 -6.16
C CYS A 46 -8.36 14.09 -7.63
N GLN A 47 -9.48 13.44 -7.93
CA GLN A 47 -9.85 13.07 -9.29
C GLN A 47 -10.10 14.29 -10.16
N THR A 48 -10.92 15.24 -9.69
CA THR A 48 -11.24 16.48 -10.41
C THR A 48 -10.00 17.34 -10.63
N ALA A 49 -9.05 17.34 -9.68
CA ALA A 49 -7.78 18.06 -9.80
C ALA A 49 -6.73 17.35 -10.68
N GLY A 50 -6.99 16.12 -11.16
CA GLY A 50 -6.00 15.32 -11.88
C GLY A 50 -4.84 14.82 -11.01
N LEU A 51 -5.05 14.74 -9.70
CA LEU A 51 -4.06 14.34 -8.70
C LEU A 51 -4.32 12.93 -8.12
N LEU A 52 -5.40 12.26 -8.54
CA LEU A 52 -5.71 10.90 -8.06
C LEU A 52 -4.67 9.91 -8.59
N SER A 53 -4.01 9.21 -7.68
CA SER A 53 -3.00 8.21 -8.04
C SER A 53 -3.62 7.05 -8.85
N PRO A 54 -3.02 6.64 -9.99
CA PRO A 54 -3.48 5.49 -10.77
C PRO A 54 -3.51 4.18 -9.98
N VAL A 55 -2.74 4.10 -8.89
CA VAL A 55 -2.67 2.91 -8.01
C VAL A 55 -4.05 2.52 -7.46
N TYR A 56 -4.94 3.50 -7.30
CA TYR A 56 -6.29 3.28 -6.79
C TYR A 56 -7.21 2.51 -7.74
N ALA A 57 -6.78 2.27 -8.99
CA ALA A 57 -7.51 1.42 -9.94
C ALA A 57 -7.51 -0.07 -9.55
N PHE A 58 -6.52 -0.54 -8.79
CA PHE A 58 -6.38 -1.96 -8.43
C PHE A 58 -6.19 -2.20 -6.92
N THR A 59 -5.78 -1.17 -6.16
CA THR A 59 -5.60 -1.27 -4.70
C THR A 59 -6.28 -0.14 -3.94
N ASP A 60 -6.64 -0.43 -2.68
CA ASP A 60 -7.21 0.52 -1.72
C ASP A 60 -6.11 1.32 -0.97
N ARG A 61 -4.83 1.03 -1.22
CA ARG A 61 -3.71 1.59 -0.47
C ARG A 61 -2.54 1.97 -1.37
N GLY A 62 -1.95 3.14 -1.10
CA GLY A 62 -0.66 3.54 -1.67
C GLY A 62 0.49 2.82 -0.97
N GLY A 63 0.69 1.54 -1.28
CA GLY A 63 1.77 0.72 -0.73
C GLY A 63 3.05 0.77 -1.58
N CYS A 64 4.19 0.47 -0.95
CA CYS A 64 5.42 0.15 -1.69
C CYS A 64 5.30 -1.22 -2.38
N TRP A 65 5.91 -1.37 -3.56
CA TRP A 65 5.86 -2.61 -4.35
C TRP A 65 6.44 -3.84 -3.63
N PHE A 66 7.37 -3.62 -2.68
CA PHE A 66 7.98 -4.67 -1.85
C PHE A 66 7.34 -4.80 -0.45
N CYS A 67 6.09 -4.34 -0.28
CA CYS A 67 5.44 -4.32 1.03
C CYS A 67 5.12 -5.75 1.51
N PRO A 68 5.61 -6.19 2.69
CA PRO A 68 5.30 -7.51 3.25
C PRO A 68 3.82 -7.63 3.69
N ASN A 69 3.10 -6.51 3.74
CA ASN A 69 1.68 -6.47 4.03
C ASN A 69 0.82 -6.41 2.76
N ALA A 70 1.39 -6.45 1.55
CA ALA A 70 0.63 -6.44 0.31
C ALA A 70 -0.33 -7.64 0.25
N LYS A 71 -1.59 -7.38 -0.10
CA LYS A 71 -2.61 -8.41 -0.29
C LYS A 71 -2.30 -9.20 -1.56
N ARG A 72 -2.81 -10.43 -1.65
CA ARG A 72 -2.62 -11.32 -2.82
C ARG A 72 -2.94 -10.64 -4.15
N LYS A 73 -4.02 -9.84 -4.24
CA LYS A 73 -4.38 -9.11 -5.46
C LYS A 73 -3.33 -8.07 -5.89
N GLU A 74 -2.69 -7.42 -4.92
CA GLU A 74 -1.66 -6.39 -5.17
C GLU A 74 -0.37 -7.06 -5.64
N LEU A 75 -0.01 -8.20 -5.03
CA LEU A 75 1.09 -9.03 -5.47
C LEU A 75 0.84 -9.62 -6.86
N ARG A 76 -0.39 -10.04 -7.15
CA ARG A 76 -0.76 -10.55 -8.47
C ARG A 76 -0.63 -9.45 -9.54
N HIS A 77 -1.10 -8.23 -9.24
CA HIS A 77 -0.91 -7.09 -10.12
C HIS A 77 0.58 -6.79 -10.37
N LEU A 78 1.41 -6.85 -9.32
CA LEU A 78 2.85 -6.69 -9.46
C LEU A 78 3.47 -7.78 -10.37
N TYR A 79 3.06 -9.04 -10.17
CA TYR A 79 3.52 -10.18 -10.97
C TYR A 79 3.17 -10.03 -12.46
N ASP A 80 1.93 -9.64 -12.77
CA ASP A 80 1.44 -9.54 -14.15
C ASP A 80 1.95 -8.30 -14.90
N HIS A 81 2.10 -7.17 -14.21
CA HIS A 81 2.35 -5.86 -14.85
C HIS A 81 3.76 -5.32 -14.63
N HIS A 82 4.51 -5.84 -13.66
CA HIS A 82 5.85 -5.37 -13.30
C HIS A 82 6.83 -6.54 -13.09
N PRO A 83 7.05 -7.39 -14.12
CA PRO A 83 7.90 -8.57 -14.01
C PRO A 83 9.34 -8.26 -13.58
N GLU A 84 9.85 -7.07 -13.90
CA GLU A 84 11.16 -6.58 -13.47
C GLU A 84 11.24 -6.38 -11.95
N LEU A 85 10.20 -5.81 -11.34
CA LEU A 85 10.13 -5.64 -9.89
C LEU A 85 9.90 -6.98 -9.20
N TRP A 86 9.09 -7.85 -9.79
CA TRP A 86 8.89 -9.21 -9.30
C TRP A 86 10.21 -10.02 -9.29
N ALA A 87 10.95 -10.00 -10.41
CA ALA A 87 12.27 -10.63 -10.50
C ALA A 87 13.23 -10.07 -9.46
N ARG A 88 13.23 -8.74 -9.24
CA ARG A 88 14.03 -8.11 -8.20
C ARG A 88 13.69 -8.62 -6.79
N MET A 89 12.42 -8.86 -6.49
CA MET A 89 12.04 -9.46 -5.21
C MET A 89 12.58 -10.89 -5.05
N LEU A 90 12.59 -11.70 -6.11
CA LEU A 90 13.17 -13.04 -6.09
C LEU A 90 14.69 -13.01 -5.88
N GLU A 91 15.39 -12.06 -6.50
CA GLU A 91 16.82 -11.85 -6.25
C GLU A 91 17.10 -11.50 -4.80
N LEU A 92 16.34 -10.55 -4.23
CA LEU A 92 16.45 -10.15 -2.84
C LEU A 92 16.16 -11.32 -1.89
N GLN A 93 15.16 -12.15 -2.22
CA GLN A 93 14.84 -13.36 -1.48
C GLN A 93 15.99 -14.39 -1.51
N ALA A 94 16.77 -14.45 -2.58
CA ALA A 94 17.91 -15.36 -2.70
C ALA A 94 19.18 -14.89 -1.97
N MET A 95 19.26 -13.61 -1.57
CA MET A 95 20.45 -13.07 -0.90
C MET A 95 20.75 -13.76 0.43
N PRO A 96 22.01 -14.07 0.77
CA PRO A 96 22.37 -14.62 2.08
C PRO A 96 22.31 -13.55 3.18
N GLY A 97 22.35 -13.97 4.45
CA GLY A 97 22.45 -13.05 5.58
C GLY A 97 21.16 -12.30 5.95
N LYS A 98 20.01 -12.79 5.48
CA LYS A 98 18.69 -12.23 5.84
C LYS A 98 18.35 -12.58 7.29
N VAL A 99 17.71 -11.64 7.99
CA VAL A 99 17.20 -11.87 9.35
C VAL A 99 16.09 -12.93 9.38
N SER A 100 15.37 -13.08 8.27
CA SER A 100 14.31 -14.07 8.08
C SER A 100 14.25 -14.48 6.61
N GLU A 101 13.94 -15.74 6.36
CA GLU A 101 13.61 -16.25 5.03
C GLU A 101 12.17 -15.93 4.62
N LYS A 102 11.30 -15.57 5.56
CA LYS A 102 9.91 -15.20 5.27
C LYS A 102 9.83 -13.76 4.78
N PHE A 103 9.08 -13.56 3.70
CA PHE A 103 8.75 -12.25 3.15
C PHE A 103 7.64 -11.58 3.96
N ASN A 104 6.57 -12.32 4.26
CA ASN A 104 5.49 -11.87 5.12
C ASN A 104 5.50 -12.68 6.45
N ARG A 105 4.43 -12.65 7.24
CA ARG A 105 4.38 -13.38 8.53
C ARG A 105 4.48 -14.91 8.36
N THR A 106 4.11 -15.44 7.20
CA THR A 106 3.87 -16.86 6.97
C THR A 106 4.71 -17.46 5.85
N GLU A 107 4.96 -16.71 4.77
CA GLU A 107 5.43 -17.23 3.49
C GLU A 107 6.77 -16.63 3.07
N ARG A 108 7.57 -17.41 2.34
CA ARG A 108 8.71 -16.91 1.57
C ARG A 108 8.21 -16.31 0.26
N PHE A 109 8.92 -15.34 -0.30
CA PHE A 109 8.50 -14.78 -1.59
C PHE A 109 8.54 -15.81 -2.73
N SER A 110 9.51 -16.75 -2.67
CA SER A 110 9.60 -17.87 -3.61
C SER A 110 8.39 -18.80 -3.57
N ASP A 111 7.73 -18.94 -2.42
CA ASP A 111 6.55 -19.80 -2.27
C ASP A 111 5.34 -19.14 -2.95
N ILE A 112 5.24 -17.82 -2.84
CA ILE A 112 4.23 -17.01 -3.52
C ILE A 112 4.42 -17.09 -5.05
N ASP A 113 5.67 -16.95 -5.53
CA ASP A 113 6.00 -17.11 -6.96
C ASP A 113 5.62 -18.50 -7.49
N ALA A 114 5.97 -19.56 -6.76
CA ALA A 114 5.60 -20.92 -7.14
C ALA A 114 4.08 -21.11 -7.21
N ALA A 115 3.33 -20.49 -6.29
CA ALA A 115 1.87 -20.53 -6.29
C ALA A 115 1.27 -19.84 -7.53
N PHE A 116 1.75 -18.65 -7.90
CA PHE A 116 1.26 -17.94 -9.09
C PHE A 116 1.61 -18.67 -10.39
N ARG A 117 2.84 -19.19 -10.52
CA ARG A 117 3.21 -20.02 -11.69
C ARG A 117 2.33 -21.27 -11.83
N LYS A 118 1.97 -21.89 -10.71
CA LYS A 118 1.07 -23.04 -10.70
C LYS A 118 -0.34 -22.64 -11.14
N GLU A 119 -0.85 -21.50 -10.69
CA GLU A 119 -2.14 -20.96 -11.13
C GLU A 119 -2.15 -20.70 -12.63
N ASP A 120 -1.12 -20.03 -13.17
CA ASP A 120 -1.00 -19.76 -14.61
C ASP A 120 -1.00 -21.06 -15.43
N ALA A 121 -0.25 -22.06 -14.99
CA ALA A 121 -0.18 -23.37 -15.65
C ALA A 121 -1.52 -24.13 -15.62
N LEU A 122 -2.34 -23.94 -14.58
CA LEU A 122 -3.68 -24.53 -14.51
C LEU A 122 -4.65 -23.81 -15.43
N CYS A 123 -4.61 -22.48 -15.49
CA CYS A 123 -5.43 -21.69 -16.41
C CYS A 123 -5.10 -22.01 -17.88
N GLN A 124 -3.83 -22.18 -18.23
CA GLN A 124 -3.40 -22.57 -19.58
C GLN A 124 -3.84 -23.98 -19.99
N LYS A 125 -3.98 -24.91 -19.04
CA LYS A 125 -4.47 -26.27 -19.32
C LYS A 125 -6.00 -26.34 -19.46
N ALA A 126 -6.70 -25.33 -18.97
CA ALA A 126 -8.16 -25.26 -19.01
C ALA A 126 -8.70 -24.44 -20.19
N ALA A 127 -7.82 -23.79 -20.96
CA ALA A 127 -8.11 -23.02 -22.17
C ALA A 127 -7.83 -23.86 -23.42
#